data_AF-A0A564G1E6-F1
#
_entry.id   AF-A0A564G1E6-F1
#
_cell.length_a   1.000
_cell.length_b   1.000
_cell.length_c   1.000
_cell.angle_alpha   90.00
_cell.angle_beta   90.00
_cell.angle_gamma   90.00
#
_symmetry.space_group_name_H-M   'P 1'
#
loop_
_entity.id
_entity.type
_entity.pdbx_description
1 polymer ?
#
loop_
_entity_poly.entity_id
_entity_poly.type
_entity_poly.pdbx_seq_one_letter_code
_entity_poly.pdbx_strand_id
1 'polypeptide(L)'
;MPDFSELVAQAVKPTMNRTEREAVYGVVRQAVRRLQEREGLSDDDPRLALQNHLVEETIRDVEADIARAEAMRKLDEALAVQNQAYAETRSGRGRN
;
A
#
# COMPACT_ATOMS: atom_id res chain seq x y z
N MET A 1 8.26 16.69 10.89
CA MET A 1 8.16 15.29 11.34
C MET A 1 7.32 14.55 10.32
N PRO A 2 7.67 13.32 9.95
CA PRO A 2 6.80 12.50 9.10
C PRO A 2 5.49 12.20 9.82
N ASP A 3 4.39 12.20 9.07
CA ASP A 3 3.06 11.82 9.57
C ASP A 3 2.95 10.29 9.71
N PHE A 4 2.00 9.79 10.50
CA PHE A 4 1.78 8.37 10.74
C PHE A 4 1.58 7.58 9.43
N SER A 5 0.83 8.13 8.48
CA SER A 5 0.65 7.52 7.15
C SER A 5 1.97 7.37 6.39
N GLU A 6 2.85 8.38 6.45
CA GLU A 6 4.16 8.32 5.80
C GLU A 6 5.06 7.25 6.44
N LEU A 7 4.99 7.09 7.77
CA LEU A 7 5.75 6.06 8.47
C LEU A 7 5.29 4.65 8.10
N VAL A 8 3.97 4.43 7.99
CA VAL A 8 3.40 3.15 7.55
C VAL A 8 3.80 2.87 6.10
N ALA A 9 3.68 3.87 5.22
CA ALA A 9 4.07 3.73 3.82
C ALA A 9 5.57 3.42 3.65
N GLN A 10 6.45 4.04 4.43
CA GLN A 10 7.90 3.76 4.41
C GLN A 10 8.24 2.35 4.92
N ALA A 11 7.45 1.83 5.86
CA ALA A 11 7.66 0.48 6.40
C ALA A 11 7.27 -0.62 5.40
N VAL A 12 6.41 -0.29 4.42
CA VAL A 12 5.96 -1.21 3.38
C VAL A 12 6.81 -1.06 2.12
N LYS A 13 7.43 -2.15 1.68
CA LYS A 13 8.26 -2.15 0.45
C LYS A 13 7.45 -2.61 -0.76
N PRO A 14 7.70 -2.07 -1.96
CA PRO A 14 7.01 -2.50 -3.19
C PRO A 14 7.20 -3.97 -3.57
N THR A 15 8.23 -4.63 -3.02
CA THR A 15 8.51 -6.05 -3.23
C THR A 15 7.75 -6.97 -2.27
N MET A 16 7.09 -6.40 -1.25
CA MET A 16 6.40 -7.20 -0.24
C MET A 16 5.09 -7.77 -0.79
N ASN A 17 4.89 -9.07 -0.57
CA ASN A 17 3.60 -9.70 -0.77
C ASN A 17 2.62 -9.30 0.35
N ARG A 18 1.33 -9.58 0.14
CA ARG A 18 0.26 -9.22 1.09
C ARG A 18 0.51 -9.72 2.51
N THR A 19 1.03 -10.93 2.68
CA THR A 19 1.31 -11.52 4.00
C THR A 19 2.44 -10.77 4.71
N GLU A 20 3.48 -10.38 3.98
CA GLU A 20 4.58 -9.57 4.52
C GLU A 20 4.09 -8.19 4.95
N ARG A 21 3.20 -7.56 4.17
CA ARG A 21 2.58 -6.28 4.55
C ARG A 21 1.72 -6.40 5.79
N GLU A 22 0.91 -7.46 5.89
CA GLU A 22 0.08 -7.73 7.07
C GLU A 22 0.92 -7.90 8.35
N ALA A 23 2.10 -8.52 8.24
CA ALA A 23 3.04 -8.63 9.35
C ALA A 23 3.53 -7.24 9.83
N VAL A 24 3.82 -6.32 8.90
CA VAL A 24 4.18 -4.92 9.23
C VAL A 24 3.02 -4.22 9.91
N TYR A 25 1.79 -4.35 9.39
CA TYR A 25 0.60 -3.77 10.01
C TYR A 25 0.34 -4.31 11.42
N GLY A 26 0.65 -5.60 11.66
CA GLY A 26 0.64 -6.20 12.99
C GLY A 26 1.57 -5.48 13.97
N VAL A 27 2.80 -5.17 13.54
CA VAL A 27 3.78 -4.42 14.36
C VAL A 27 3.28 -3.01 14.65
N VAL A 28 2.70 -2.32 13.66
CA VAL A 28 2.14 -0.97 13.81
C VAL A 28 1.01 -0.96 14.84
N ARG A 29 0.03 -1.86 14.72
CA ARG A 29 -1.05 -2.02 15.71
C ARG A 29 -0.50 -2.28 17.11
N GLN A 30 0.50 -3.13 17.23
CA GLN A 30 1.11 -3.44 18.53
C GLN A 30 1.85 -2.23 19.12
N ALA A 31 2.50 -1.40 18.29
CA ALA A 31 3.16 -0.18 18.73
C ALA A 31 2.15 0.86 19.25
N VAL A 32 1.03 1.03 18.53
CA VAL A 32 -0.08 1.92 18.96
C VAL A 32 -0.67 1.44 20.27
N ARG A 33 -0.93 0.13 20.41
CA ARG A 33 -1.42 -0.44 21.67
C ARG A 33 -0.48 -0.17 22.85
N ARG A 34 0.83 -0.36 22.66
CA ARG A 34 1.82 -0.04 23.71
C ARG A 34 1.85 1.45 24.07
N LEU A 35 1.59 2.33 23.11
CA LEU A 35 1.49 3.77 23.35
C LEU A 35 0.24 4.09 24.21
N GLN A 36 -0.90 3.50 23.85
CA GLN A 36 -2.15 3.63 24.59
C GLN A 36 -2.04 3.12 26.03
N GLU A 37 -1.42 1.95 26.22
CA GLU A 37 -1.14 1.38 27.54
C GLU A 37 -0.26 2.31 28.39
N ARG A 38 0.72 2.98 27.76
CA ARG A 38 1.60 3.95 28.44
C ARG A 38 0.87 5.23 28.87
N GLU A 39 -0.15 5.64 28.12
CA GLU A 39 -0.97 6.81 28.45
C GLU A 39 -1.97 6.54 29.58
N GLY A 40 -2.10 5.28 30.03
CA GLY A 40 -2.98 4.90 31.14
C GLY A 40 -4.46 5.11 30.82
N LEU A 41 -4.81 5.09 29.53
CA LEU A 41 -6.20 5.19 29.08
C LEU A 41 -6.98 3.95 29.52
N SER A 42 -8.21 4.16 30.00
CA SER A 42 -9.14 3.06 30.29
C SER A 42 -9.56 2.40 28.98
N ASP A 43 -9.80 1.09 28.99
CA ASP A 43 -10.26 0.33 27.82
C ASP A 43 -11.56 0.88 27.21
N ASP A 44 -12.41 1.54 28.01
CA ASP A 44 -13.65 2.19 27.56
C ASP A 44 -13.47 3.65 27.11
N ASP A 45 -12.23 4.16 27.09
CA ASP A 45 -11.97 5.54 26.66
C ASP A 45 -12.26 5.68 25.15
N PRO A 46 -13.18 6.58 24.73
CA PRO A 46 -13.54 6.75 23.33
C PRO A 46 -12.36 7.15 22.44
N ARG A 47 -11.29 7.72 23.00
CA ARG A 47 -10.06 8.03 22.27
C ARG A 47 -9.38 6.77 21.74
N LEU A 48 -9.44 5.65 22.46
CA LEU A 48 -8.88 4.37 22.00
C LEU A 48 -9.60 3.88 20.75
N ALA A 49 -10.93 3.92 20.76
CA ALA A 49 -11.74 3.52 19.62
C ALA A 49 -11.43 4.39 18.39
N LEU A 50 -11.32 5.71 18.57
CA LEU A 50 -10.95 6.62 17.48
C LEU A 50 -9.53 6.36 16.97
N GLN A 51 -8.54 6.21 17.84
CA GLN A 51 -7.17 5.94 17.44
C GLN A 51 -7.06 4.63 16.66
N ASN A 52 -7.72 3.56 17.13
CA ASN A 52 -7.75 2.28 16.43
C ASN A 52 -8.41 2.40 15.05
N HIS A 53 -9.49 3.18 14.96
CA HIS A 53 -10.16 3.45 13.69
C HIS A 53 -9.22 4.15 12.70
N LEU A 54 -8.55 5.22 13.13
CA LEU A 54 -7.63 5.99 12.28
C LEU A 54 -6.43 5.15 11.80
N VAL A 55 -5.92 4.25 12.65
CA VAL A 55 -4.87 3.31 12.26
C VAL A 55 -5.34 2.37 11.16
N GLU A 56 -6.51 1.78 11.32
CA GLU A 56 -7.08 0.86 10.32
C GLU A 56 -7.51 1.57 9.03
N GLU A 57 -7.91 2.84 9.11
CA GLU A 57 -8.17 3.68 7.94
C GLU A 57 -6.86 3.97 7.19
N THR A 58 -5.82 4.39 7.90
CA THR A 58 -4.49 4.64 7.31
C THR A 58 -3.94 3.40 6.60
N ILE A 59 -4.06 2.22 7.21
CA ILE A 59 -3.64 0.94 6.59
C ILE A 59 -4.41 0.68 5.29
N ARG A 60 -5.72 0.94 5.28
CA ARG A 60 -6.55 0.77 4.08
C ARG A 60 -6.15 1.73 2.97
N ASP A 61 -5.85 2.98 3.29
CA ASP A 61 -5.41 3.97 2.32
C ASP A 61 -4.06 3.59 1.68
N VAL A 62 -3.10 3.15 2.51
CA VAL A 62 -1.81 2.65 2.01
C VAL A 62 -1.99 1.44 1.09
N GLU A 63 -2.85 0.47 1.44
CA GLU A 63 -3.15 -0.66 0.55
C GLU A 63 -3.81 -0.22 -0.76
N ALA A 64 -4.71 0.78 -0.72
CA ALA A 64 -5.34 1.31 -1.92
C ALA A 64 -4.31 1.97 -2.87
N ASP A 65 -3.35 2.70 -2.31
CA ASP A 65 -2.28 3.32 -3.09
C ASP A 65 -1.31 2.29 -3.67
N ILE A 66 -0.97 1.25 -2.92
CA ILE A 66 -0.16 0.12 -3.42
C ILE A 66 -0.89 -0.59 -4.57
N ALA A 67 -2.18 -0.89 -4.40
CA ALA A 67 -2.98 -1.53 -5.44
C ALA A 67 -3.08 -0.67 -6.70
N ARG A 68 -3.24 0.66 -6.53
CA ARG A 68 -3.25 1.61 -7.65
C ARG A 68 -1.90 1.63 -8.37
N ALA A 69 -0.79 1.66 -7.64
CA ALA A 69 0.55 1.64 -8.22
C ALA A 69 0.86 0.32 -8.95
N GLU A 70 0.41 -0.82 -8.43
CA GLU A 70 0.50 -2.12 -9.10
C GLU A 70 -0.36 -2.17 -10.38
N ALA A 71 -1.57 -1.63 -10.34
CA ALA A 71 -2.44 -1.56 -11.51
C ALA A 71 -1.84 -0.70 -12.62
N MET A 72 -1.30 0.47 -12.28
CA MET A 72 -0.63 1.35 -13.26
C MET A 72 0.57 0.67 -13.91
N ARG A 73 1.42 -0.01 -13.14
CA ARG A 73 2.56 -0.78 -13.68
C ARG A 73 2.12 -1.84 -14.69
N LYS A 74 1.07 -2.61 -14.37
CA LYS A 74 0.54 -3.64 -15.27
C LYS A 74 -0.05 -3.04 -16.57
N LEU A 75 -0.67 -1.87 -16.48
CA LEU A 75 -1.17 -1.15 -17.65
C LEU A 75 -0.03 -0.70 -18.56
N ASP A 76 1.03 -0.14 -17.98
CA ASP A 76 2.21 0.29 -18.74
C ASP A 76 2.89 -0.89 -19.46
N GLU A 77 3.02 -2.03 -18.78
CA GLU A 77 3.55 -3.28 -19.36
C GLU A 77 2.66 -3.77 -20.52
N ALA A 78 1.34 -3.78 -20.34
CA ALA A 78 0.39 -4.20 -21.37
C ALA A 78 0.45 -3.28 -22.61
N LEU A 79 0.54 -1.96 -22.40
CA LEU A 79 0.69 -0.97 -23.47
C LEU A 79 2.01 -1.15 -24.22
N ALA A 80 3.11 -1.44 -23.52
CA ALA A 80 4.39 -1.71 -24.15
C ALA A 80 4.34 -2.94 -25.06
N VAL A 81 3.75 -4.04 -24.59
CA VAL A 81 3.56 -5.27 -25.39
C VAL A 81 2.67 -4.99 -26.61
N GLN A 82 1.57 -4.26 -26.42
CA GLN A 82 0.66 -3.92 -27.52
C GLN A 82 1.37 -3.07 -28.60
N ASN A 83 2.13 -2.06 -28.20
CA ASN A 83 2.86 -1.19 -29.11
C ASN A 83 3.93 -1.96 -29.90
N GLN A 84 4.64 -2.90 -29.26
CA GLN A 84 5.58 -3.79 -29.94
C GLN A 84 4.89 -4.65 -31.00
N ALA A 85 3.77 -5.29 -30.64
CA ALA A 85 3.00 -6.10 -31.59
C ALA A 85 2.49 -5.29 -32.79
N TYR A 86 2.02 -4.05 -32.57
CA TYR A 86 1.62 -3.15 -33.65
C TYR A 86 2.80 -2.75 -34.56
N ALA A 87 3.97 -2.46 -33.99
CA ALA A 87 5.16 -2.11 -34.76
C ALA A 87 5.66 -3.27 -35.63
N GLU A 88 5.65 -4.50 -35.10
CA GLU A 88 5.99 -5.72 -35.84
C GLU A 88 5.03 -5.96 -37.01
N THR A 89 3.72 -5.83 -36.76
CA THR A 89 2.70 -5.99 -37.81
C THR A 89 2.85 -4.95 -38.93
N ARG A 90 3.19 -3.69 -38.59
CA ARG A 90 3.41 -2.62 -39.56
C ARG A 90 4.69 -2.81 -40.38
N SER A 91 5.76 -3.29 -39.76
CA SER A 91 7.03 -3.54 -40.47
C SER A 91 6.98 -4.76 -41.41
N GLY A 92 6.17 -5.77 -41.08
CA GLY A 92 5.91 -6.93 -41.96
C GLY A 92 5.09 -6.58 -43.21
N ARG A 93 4.21 -5.58 -43.14
CA ARG A 93 3.37 -5.15 -44.28
C ARG A 93 4.10 -4.28 -45.31
N GLY A 94 5.25 -3.69 -44.95
CA GLY A 94 6.06 -2.84 -45.82
C GLY A 94 7.17 -3.56 -46.60
N ARG A 95 7.29 -4.89 -46.47
CA ARG A 95 8.37 -5.69 -47.09
C ARG A 95 7.91 -6.64 -48.21
N ASN A 96 6.65 -6.57 -48.63
CA ASN A 96 6.13 -7.32 -49.79
C ASN A 96 5.82 -6.38 -50.96
#